data_AF-A0A640UPS0-F1
#
_entry.id   AF-A0A640UPS0-F1
#
_cell.length_a   1.000
_cell.length_b   1.000
_cell.length_c   1.000
_cell.angle_alpha   90.00
_cell.angle_beta   90.00
_cell.angle_gamma   90.00
#
_symmetry.space_group_name_H-M   'P 1'
#
loop_
_entity.id
_entity.type
_entity.pdbx_description
1 polymer ?
#
loop_
_entity_poly.entity_id
_entity_poly.type
_entity_poly.pdbx_seq_one_letter_code
_entity_poly.pdbx_strand_id
1 'polypeptide(L)'
;MEPLTEHRRVSGPVVFGFLRLVQVSAARQEALMASLAEYCRSHELVLSGLFTERSATNGSGAFTGLLDVLALPDTYGVVAPAASHLGTKAIAGERQKQIEAVGSRLLLVRGPRSPRPSGHGPTSPPSAALRRRSPGPAPALATETT
;
A
#
# COMPACT_ATOMS: atom_id res chain seq x y z
N MET A 1 -33.87 27.16 18.83
CA MET A 1 -32.45 27.45 18.58
C MET A 1 -31.92 26.27 17.77
N GLU A 2 -31.80 26.41 16.44
CA GLU A 2 -31.26 25.33 15.62
C GLU A 2 -29.76 25.18 15.90
N PRO A 3 -29.24 23.96 16.09
CA PRO A 3 -27.82 23.75 16.35
C PRO A 3 -27.01 24.12 15.10
N LEU A 4 -25.84 24.75 15.29
CA LEU A 4 -24.96 25.14 14.20
C LEU A 4 -24.59 23.91 13.36
N THR A 5 -24.57 24.09 12.03
CA THR A 5 -24.35 23.03 11.02
C THR A 5 -23.04 22.26 11.20
N GLU A 6 -22.08 22.85 11.93
CA GLU A 6 -20.79 22.26 12.32
C GLU A 6 -20.89 21.11 13.35
N HIS A 7 -22.03 20.95 14.04
CA HIS A 7 -22.26 19.81 14.92
C HIS A 7 -23.06 18.68 14.25
N ARG A 8 -23.42 18.81 12.97
CA ARG A 8 -24.02 17.69 12.23
C ARG A 8 -22.93 16.68 11.90
N ARG A 9 -23.10 15.45 12.36
CA ARG A 9 -22.35 14.30 11.82
C ARG A 9 -22.66 14.21 10.33
N VAL A 10 -21.72 14.64 9.50
CA VAL A 10 -21.77 14.39 8.07
C VAL A 10 -21.36 12.94 7.87
N SER A 11 -22.21 12.16 7.22
CA SER A 11 -21.84 10.79 6.84
C SER A 11 -20.66 10.87 5.87
N GLY A 12 -19.63 10.06 6.15
CA GLY A 12 -18.47 9.94 5.27
C GLY A 12 -18.84 9.42 3.88
N PRO A 13 -17.97 9.61 2.87
CA PRO A 13 -18.21 9.10 1.53
C PRO A 13 -18.45 7.59 1.53
N VAL A 14 -19.49 7.16 0.80
CA VAL A 14 -19.87 5.74 0.73
C VAL A 14 -18.95 5.00 -0.23
N VAL A 15 -18.37 3.90 0.24
CA VAL A 15 -17.49 3.03 -0.54
C VAL A 15 -17.92 1.57 -0.45
N PHE A 16 -17.54 0.80 -1.47
CA PHE A 16 -17.70 -0.64 -1.50
C PHE A 16 -16.33 -1.32 -1.50
N GLY A 17 -16.20 -2.46 -0.83
CA GLY A 17 -14.94 -3.21 -0.83
C GLY A 17 -14.94 -4.31 -1.89
N PHE A 18 -13.78 -4.58 -2.47
CA PHE A 18 -13.60 -5.68 -3.42
C PHE A 18 -12.45 -6.61 -3.00
N LEU A 19 -12.74 -7.89 -2.85
CA LEU A 19 -11.76 -8.92 -2.49
C LEU A 19 -11.78 -10.09 -3.46
N ARG A 20 -10.67 -10.31 -4.15
CA ARG A 20 -10.39 -11.60 -4.78
C ARG A 20 -9.74 -12.56 -3.79
N LEU A 21 -10.38 -13.72 -3.58
CA LEU A 21 -10.10 -14.71 -2.54
C LEU A 21 -9.91 -16.13 -3.13
N VAL A 22 -9.03 -16.26 -4.13
CA VAL A 22 -8.72 -17.55 -4.75
C VAL A 22 -7.88 -18.40 -3.79
N GLN A 23 -8.41 -19.55 -3.36
CA GLN A 23 -7.73 -20.50 -2.47
C GLN A 23 -7.21 -19.86 -1.16
N VAL A 24 -7.94 -18.88 -0.63
CA VAL A 24 -7.58 -18.18 0.61
C VAL A 24 -8.23 -18.86 1.82
N SER A 25 -7.48 -19.04 2.90
CA SER A 25 -8.02 -19.58 4.16
C SER A 25 -9.03 -18.62 4.80
N ALA A 26 -9.97 -19.15 5.59
CA ALA A 26 -10.96 -18.34 6.30
C ALA A 26 -10.31 -17.26 7.19
N ALA A 27 -9.25 -17.61 7.94
CA ALA A 27 -8.53 -16.66 8.78
C ALA A 27 -7.94 -15.48 7.98
N ARG A 28 -7.44 -15.75 6.77
CA ARG A 28 -6.91 -14.69 5.89
C ARG A 28 -8.01 -13.86 5.26
N GLN A 29 -9.16 -14.45 4.94
CA GLN A 29 -10.34 -13.69 4.50
C GLN A 29 -10.77 -12.70 5.60
N GLU A 30 -10.94 -13.16 6.84
CA GLU A 30 -11.33 -12.31 7.97
C GLU A 30 -10.33 -11.17 8.20
N ALA A 31 -9.03 -11.47 8.16
CA ALA A 31 -7.99 -10.45 8.31
C ALA A 31 -8.05 -9.37 7.19
N LEU A 32 -8.38 -9.75 5.96
CA LEU A 32 -8.54 -8.81 4.85
C LEU A 32 -9.78 -7.94 5.03
N MET A 33 -10.89 -8.54 5.45
CA MET A 33 -12.14 -7.80 5.74
C MET A 33 -11.95 -6.80 6.88
N ALA A 34 -11.32 -7.24 7.99
CA ALA A 34 -10.98 -6.36 9.11
C ALA A 34 -10.04 -5.23 8.68
N SER A 35 -9.04 -5.52 7.84
CA SER A 35 -8.14 -4.50 7.31
C SER A 35 -8.86 -3.47 6.43
N LEU A 36 -9.83 -3.87 5.62
CA LEU A 36 -10.64 -2.93 4.83
C LEU A 36 -11.52 -2.07 5.74
N ALA A 37 -12.17 -2.68 6.74
CA ALA A 37 -13.02 -1.96 7.68
C ALA A 37 -12.22 -0.92 8.48
N GLU A 38 -11.03 -1.28 8.95
CA GLU A 38 -10.16 -0.37 9.70
C GLU A 38 -9.62 0.76 8.81
N TYR A 39 -9.25 0.46 7.57
CA TYR A 39 -8.88 1.49 6.60
C TYR A 39 -10.03 2.48 6.38
N CYS A 40 -11.25 1.99 6.13
CA CYS A 40 -12.40 2.86 5.93
C CYS A 40 -12.66 3.73 7.16
N ARG A 41 -12.60 3.14 8.37
CA ARG A 41 -12.76 3.87 9.63
C ARG A 41 -11.71 4.97 9.82
N SER A 42 -10.44 4.66 9.60
CA SER A 42 -9.33 5.61 9.74
C SER A 42 -9.38 6.75 8.71
N HIS A 43 -10.08 6.55 7.60
CA HIS A 43 -10.22 7.52 6.51
C HIS A 43 -11.63 8.15 6.44
N GLU A 44 -12.46 7.97 7.48
CA GLU A 44 -13.83 8.50 7.55
C GLU A 44 -14.68 8.09 6.34
N LEU A 45 -14.46 6.87 5.83
CA LEU A 45 -15.25 6.26 4.75
C LEU A 45 -16.31 5.33 5.33
N VAL A 46 -17.48 5.28 4.70
CA VAL A 46 -18.55 4.36 5.06
C VAL A 46 -18.49 3.14 4.15
N LEU A 47 -18.00 2.01 4.68
CA LEU A 47 -18.00 0.74 3.95
C LEU A 47 -19.41 0.13 3.93
N SER A 48 -20.12 0.28 2.82
CA SER A 48 -21.54 -0.12 2.69
C SER A 48 -21.72 -1.59 2.31
N GLY A 49 -20.74 -2.18 1.62
CA GLY A 49 -20.80 -3.58 1.24
C GLY A 49 -19.46 -4.14 0.78
N LEU A 50 -19.40 -5.47 0.65
CA LEU A 50 -18.20 -6.19 0.23
C LEU A 50 -18.54 -7.18 -0.89
N PHE A 51 -17.84 -7.05 -2.01
CA PHE A 51 -17.91 -7.97 -3.14
C PHE A 51 -16.71 -8.91 -3.10
N THR A 52 -16.98 -10.21 -3.07
CA THR A 52 -15.93 -11.24 -3.01
C THR A 52 -15.91 -12.10 -4.28
N GLU A 53 -14.76 -12.15 -4.94
CA GLU A 53 -14.50 -13.01 -6.10
C GLU A 53 -13.67 -14.22 -5.68
N ARG A 54 -14.25 -15.43 -5.79
CA ARG A 54 -13.54 -16.69 -5.46
C ARG A 54 -12.98 -17.41 -6.67
N SER A 55 -13.32 -16.98 -7.89
CA SER A 55 -12.87 -17.62 -9.11
C SER A 55 -11.50 -17.14 -9.56
N ALA A 56 -10.70 -18.06 -10.09
CA ALA A 56 -9.47 -17.73 -10.79
C ALA A 56 -9.72 -17.23 -12.23
N THR A 57 -10.89 -17.51 -12.80
CA THR A 57 -11.24 -17.20 -14.19
C THR A 57 -11.71 -15.75 -14.37
N ASN A 58 -11.54 -15.25 -15.59
CA ASN A 58 -11.85 -13.87 -15.96
C ASN A 58 -13.33 -13.80 -16.34
N GLY A 59 -14.16 -13.18 -15.49
CA GLY A 59 -15.61 -13.11 -15.69
C GLY A 59 -16.38 -13.34 -14.40
N SER A 60 -16.18 -12.47 -13.43
CA SER A 60 -16.75 -12.62 -12.10
C SER A 60 -17.99 -11.76 -11.95
N GLY A 61 -19.14 -12.40 -11.66
CA GLY A 61 -20.37 -11.71 -11.32
C GLY A 61 -20.22 -10.75 -10.12
N ALA A 62 -19.23 -10.99 -9.25
CA ALA A 62 -18.93 -10.05 -8.15
C ALA A 62 -18.38 -8.71 -8.65
N PHE A 63 -17.59 -8.71 -9.74
CA PHE A 63 -17.08 -7.47 -10.30
C PHE A 63 -18.16 -6.74 -11.13
N THR A 64 -19.00 -7.48 -11.85
CA THR A 64 -20.16 -6.90 -12.53
C THR A 64 -21.11 -6.24 -11.53
N GLY A 65 -21.50 -6.95 -10.46
CA GLY A 65 -22.36 -6.39 -9.42
C GLY A 65 -21.72 -5.20 -8.68
N LEU A 66 -20.39 -5.16 -8.55
CA LEU A 66 -19.69 -3.97 -8.08
C LEU A 66 -19.92 -2.79 -9.03
N LEU A 67 -19.71 -2.96 -10.34
CA LEU A 67 -19.94 -1.88 -11.31
C LEU A 67 -21.39 -1.37 -11.29
N ASP A 68 -22.37 -2.27 -11.14
CA ASP A 68 -23.78 -1.91 -11.06
C ASP A 68 -24.05 -0.98 -9.86
N VAL A 69 -23.42 -1.26 -8.73
CA VAL A 69 -23.54 -0.44 -7.53
C VAL A 69 -22.73 0.85 -7.62
N LEU A 70 -21.55 0.83 -8.24
CA LEU A 70 -20.75 2.04 -8.48
C LEU A 70 -21.43 3.03 -9.43
N ALA A 71 -22.37 2.57 -10.25
CA ALA A 71 -23.19 3.43 -11.10
C ALA A 71 -24.32 4.15 -10.35
N LEU A 72 -24.60 3.78 -9.09
CA LEU A 72 -25.60 4.45 -8.27
C LEU A 72 -25.11 5.84 -7.84
N PRO A 73 -26.03 6.82 -7.71
CA PRO A 73 -25.69 8.11 -7.13
C PRO A 73 -25.15 7.94 -5.70
N ASP A 74 -24.33 8.90 -5.27
CA ASP A 74 -23.74 8.97 -3.92
C ASP A 74 -22.70 7.89 -3.57
N THR A 75 -22.28 7.08 -4.53
CA THR A 75 -21.15 6.16 -4.36
C THR A 75 -19.83 6.86 -4.69
N TYR A 76 -18.92 6.92 -3.72
CA TYR A 76 -17.61 7.55 -3.89
C TYR A 76 -16.61 6.65 -4.64
N GLY A 77 -16.67 5.35 -4.39
CA GLY A 77 -15.84 4.40 -5.11
C GLY A 77 -15.63 3.07 -4.40
N VAL A 78 -14.50 2.44 -4.72
CA VAL A 78 -14.16 1.08 -4.28
C VAL A 78 -12.84 1.06 -3.51
N VAL A 79 -12.80 0.26 -2.45
CA VAL A 79 -11.58 -0.04 -1.68
C VAL A 79 -11.13 -1.47 -1.95
N ALA A 80 -9.84 -1.65 -2.23
CA ALA A 80 -9.22 -2.97 -2.36
C ALA A 80 -7.90 -3.02 -1.57
N PRO A 81 -7.47 -4.19 -1.05
CA PRO A 81 -6.20 -4.29 -0.33
C PRO A 81 -4.99 -3.96 -1.20
N ALA A 82 -5.02 -4.36 -2.47
CA ALA A 82 -3.99 -4.12 -3.47
C ALA A 82 -4.56 -4.34 -4.89
N ALA A 83 -3.87 -3.83 -5.92
CA ALA A 83 -4.30 -3.98 -7.32
C ALA A 83 -4.42 -5.45 -7.78
N SER A 84 -3.67 -6.38 -7.17
CA SER A 84 -3.78 -7.82 -7.44
C SER A 84 -5.15 -8.42 -7.08
N HIS A 85 -5.94 -7.73 -6.24
CA HIS A 85 -7.31 -8.14 -5.98
C HIS A 85 -8.24 -7.80 -7.15
N LEU A 86 -7.89 -6.89 -8.05
CA LEU A 86 -8.66 -6.67 -9.28
C LEU A 86 -8.40 -7.77 -10.31
N GLY A 87 -7.26 -8.46 -10.26
CA GLY A 87 -6.95 -9.57 -11.16
C GLY A 87 -5.46 -9.63 -11.52
N THR A 88 -5.15 -10.34 -12.61
CA THR A 88 -3.81 -10.28 -13.22
C THR A 88 -3.53 -8.86 -13.73
N LYS A 89 -2.27 -8.50 -13.98
CA LYS A 89 -1.88 -7.12 -14.35
C LYS A 89 -2.72 -6.52 -15.49
N ALA A 90 -2.96 -7.27 -16.56
CA ALA A 90 -3.76 -6.82 -17.69
C ALA A 90 -5.23 -6.57 -17.28
N ILE A 91 -5.82 -7.51 -16.53
CA ILE A 91 -7.21 -7.44 -16.06
C ILE A 91 -7.39 -6.34 -15.03
N ALA A 92 -6.44 -6.18 -14.12
CA ALA A 92 -6.47 -5.14 -13.10
C ALA A 92 -6.46 -3.75 -13.75
N GLY A 93 -5.64 -3.54 -14.79
CA GLY A 93 -5.64 -2.29 -15.54
C GLY A 93 -6.96 -2.03 -16.26
N GLU A 94 -7.57 -3.05 -16.87
CA GLU A 94 -8.87 -2.92 -17.52
C GLU A 94 -10.00 -2.62 -16.51
N ARG A 95 -10.05 -3.37 -15.41
CA ARG A 95 -11.04 -3.16 -14.35
C ARG A 95 -10.89 -1.80 -13.67
N GLN A 96 -9.66 -1.32 -13.50
CA GLN A 96 -9.41 0.03 -12.99
C GLN A 96 -10.00 1.08 -13.94
N LYS A 97 -9.77 0.96 -15.25
CA LYS A 97 -10.38 1.87 -16.24
C LYS A 97 -11.92 1.82 -16.19
N GLN A 98 -12.50 0.64 -16.01
CA GLN A 98 -13.94 0.47 -15.90
C GLN A 98 -14.52 1.17 -14.66
N ILE A 99 -13.83 1.08 -13.51
CA ILE A 99 -14.18 1.82 -12.28
C ILE A 99 -14.09 3.35 -12.52
N GLU A 100 -13.01 3.81 -13.14
CA GLU A 100 -12.80 5.23 -13.44
C GLU A 100 -13.84 5.76 -14.45
N ALA A 101 -14.25 4.94 -15.42
CA ALA A 101 -15.22 5.30 -16.44
C ALA A 101 -16.63 5.57 -15.88
N VAL A 102 -17.01 4.92 -14.76
CA VAL A 102 -18.25 5.24 -14.02
C VAL A 102 -18.07 6.42 -13.05
N GLY A 103 -16.93 7.11 -13.09
CA GLY A 103 -16.65 8.29 -12.24
C GLY A 103 -16.29 7.96 -10.79
N SER A 104 -16.11 6.67 -10.48
CA SER A 104 -15.76 6.19 -9.14
C SER A 104 -14.24 6.18 -8.91
N ARG A 105 -13.82 6.30 -7.65
CA ARG A 105 -12.40 6.21 -7.27
C ARG A 105 -11.99 4.80 -6.85
N LEU A 106 -10.80 4.38 -7.24
CA LEU A 106 -10.14 3.18 -6.71
C LEU A 106 -9.18 3.55 -5.58
N LEU A 107 -9.46 3.05 -4.37
CA LEU A 107 -8.64 3.25 -3.18
C LEU A 107 -7.91 1.95 -2.82
N LEU A 108 -6.58 2.01 -2.71
CA LEU A 108 -5.75 0.86 -2.34
C LEU A 108 -5.23 1.01 -0.92
N VAL A 109 -5.52 0.04 -0.05
CA VAL A 109 -5.01 0.04 1.34
C VAL A 109 -3.48 -0.03 1.36
N ARG A 110 -2.92 -0.90 0.52
CA ARG A 110 -1.48 -0.98 0.30
C ARG A 110 -1.16 -0.23 -0.97
N GLY A 111 -0.73 1.02 -0.83
CA GLY A 111 -0.26 1.82 -1.95
C GLY A 111 0.92 1.15 -2.68
N PRO A 112 1.21 1.57 -3.93
CA PRO A 112 2.45 1.15 -4.58
C PRO A 112 3.60 1.47 -3.63
N ARG A 113 4.43 0.45 -3.34
CA ARG A 113 5.58 0.61 -2.47
C ARG A 113 6.48 1.65 -3.13
N SER A 114 6.37 2.91 -2.73
CA SER A 114 7.31 3.93 -3.14
C SER A 114 8.69 3.40 -2.75
N PRO A 115 9.69 3.41 -3.65
CA PRO A 115 11.06 3.15 -3.25
C PRO A 115 11.32 4.09 -2.07
N ARG A 116 11.63 3.54 -0.90
CA ARG A 116 12.18 4.36 0.17
C ARG A 116 13.36 5.10 -0.46
N PRO A 117 13.46 6.43 -0.38
CA PRO A 117 14.72 7.07 -0.71
C PRO A 117 15.76 6.36 0.16
N SER A 118 16.75 5.75 -0.48
CA SER A 118 17.90 5.15 0.19
C SER A 118 18.49 6.26 1.06
N GLY A 119 18.13 6.26 2.34
CA GLY A 119 18.60 7.25 3.28
C GLY A 119 20.11 7.23 3.24
N HIS A 120 20.69 8.41 2.97
CA HIS A 120 22.10 8.69 3.12
C HIS A 120 22.62 7.99 4.38
N GLY A 121 23.50 7.01 4.19
CA GLY A 121 24.39 6.59 5.26
C GLY A 121 25.17 7.82 5.75
N PRO A 122 25.50 7.91 7.04
CA PRO A 122 26.26 9.03 7.56
C PRO A 122 27.56 9.13 6.75
N THR A 123 27.73 10.27 6.10
CA THR A 123 28.95 10.70 5.45
C THR A 123 30.09 10.55 6.44
N SER A 124 30.91 9.51 6.25
CA SER A 124 32.23 9.44 6.88
C SER A 124 32.97 10.74 6.57
N PRO A 125 33.50 11.47 7.57
CA PRO A 125 34.29 12.65 7.29
C PRO A 125 35.57 12.25 6.54
N PRO A 126 36.12 13.13 5.68
CA PRO A 126 37.38 12.88 5.03
C PRO A 126 38.47 12.77 6.08
N SER A 127 39.15 11.63 6.11
CA SER A 127 40.31 11.39 6.98
C SER A 127 41.42 12.37 6.58
N ALA A 128 41.47 13.49 7.28
CA ALA A 128 42.53 14.49 7.14
C ALA A 128 43.87 13.81 7.42
N ALA A 129 44.74 13.88 6.42
CA ALA A 129 46.12 13.44 6.48
C ALA A 129 46.86 14.20 7.58
N LEU A 130 47.02 13.58 8.76
CA LEU A 130 47.96 14.06 9.75
C LEU A 130 49.31 13.36 9.53
N ARG A 131 50.15 14.04 8.75
CA ARG A 131 51.60 13.83 8.76
C ARG A 131 52.09 13.88 10.20
N ARG A 132 52.63 12.77 10.72
CA ARG A 132 53.59 12.80 11.83
C ARG A 132 54.81 11.99 11.46
N ARG A 133 55.88 12.72 11.14
CA ARG A 133 57.25 12.24 10.99
C ARG A 133 57.89 12.09 12.38
N SER A 134 58.49 10.90 12.61
CA SER A 134 59.73 10.63 13.36
C SER A 134 59.71 10.80 14.90
N PRO A 135 60.60 10.15 15.70
CA PRO A 135 61.93 9.60 15.39
C PRO A 135 62.24 8.17 15.91
N GLY A 136 63.40 7.61 15.50
CA GLY A 136 63.83 6.21 15.69
C GLY A 136 64.23 5.79 17.12
N PRO A 137 64.81 4.59 17.25
CA PRO A 137 66.24 4.53 17.60
C PRO A 137 67.05 3.47 16.81
N ALA A 138 68.37 3.60 16.92
CA ALA A 138 69.42 2.92 16.16
C ALA A 138 69.84 1.55 16.79
N PRO A 139 71.02 0.96 16.46
CA PRO A 139 71.16 -0.33 15.78
C PRO A 139 71.66 -1.48 16.69
N ALA A 140 71.60 -2.73 16.22
CA ALA A 140 72.37 -3.87 16.75
C ALA A 140 72.53 -4.91 15.62
N LEU A 141 73.71 -5.01 15.03
CA LEU A 141 74.82 -5.93 15.31
C LEU A 141 74.74 -7.24 14.51
N ALA A 142 75.86 -7.53 13.85
CA ALA A 142 76.10 -8.64 12.95
C ALA A 142 76.19 -10.00 13.65
N THR A 143 75.90 -11.07 12.90
CA THR A 143 76.62 -12.35 12.96
C THR A 143 76.59 -13.01 11.57
N GLU A 144 77.77 -13.16 10.96
CA GLU A 144 78.38 -14.39 10.37
C GLU A 144 77.58 -15.71 10.62
N THR A 145 77.56 -16.79 9.83
CA THR A 145 78.42 -17.48 8.84
C THR A 145 77.48 -18.50 8.13
N THR A 146 77.56 -18.78 6.83
CA THR A 146 78.29 -19.90 6.19
C THR A 146 77.89 -19.96 4.72
#